data_AF-A0A366KPR4-F1
#
_entry.id   AF-A0A366KPR4-F1
#
_cell.length_a   1.000
_cell.length_b   1.000
_cell.length_c   1.000
_cell.angle_alpha   90.00
_cell.angle_beta   90.00
_cell.angle_gamma   90.00
#
_symmetry.space_group_name_H-M   'P 1'
#
loop_
_entity.id
_entity.type
_entity.pdbx_description
1 polymer ?
#
loop_
_entity_poly.entity_id
_entity_poly.type
_entity_poly.pdbx_seq_one_letter_code
_entity_poly.pdbx_strand_id
1 'polypeptide(L)' 'METVLLQINNNKAYQVLKDLEDLNIVKVLKKTVSTDKKKSAHDFIGLISKSDMELIDKAIEEDCENIDLDGWK' A
#
# COMPACT_ATOMS: atom_id res chain seq x y z
N MET A 1 -30.30 13.85 -15.65
CA MET A 1 -28.83 13.80 -15.49
C MET A 1 -28.32 12.67 -16.34
N GLU A 2 -27.29 12.93 -17.13
CA GLU A 2 -26.59 11.89 -17.88
C GLU A 2 -25.41 11.39 -17.04
N THR A 3 -25.15 10.09 -17.06
CA THR A 3 -24.06 9.49 -16.27
C THR A 3 -23.19 8.68 -17.19
N VAL A 4 -21.89 8.96 -17.15
CA VAL A 4 -20.87 8.28 -17.95
C VAL A 4 -19.92 7.51 -17.05
N LEU A 5 -19.51 6.33 -17.49
CA LEU A 5 -18.52 5.52 -16.80
C LEU A 5 -17.12 5.85 -17.36
N LEU A 6 -16.23 6.33 -16.50
CA LEU A 6 -14.88 6.71 -16.87
C LEU A 6 -13.86 5.79 -16.17
N GLN A 7 -12.92 5.24 -16.93
CA GLN A 7 -11.76 4.55 -16.37
C GLN A 7 -10.59 5.52 -16.21
N ILE A 8 -10.07 5.61 -14.99
CA ILE A 8 -8.92 6.47 -14.66
C ILE A 8 -7.65 5.62 -14.74
N ASN A 9 -6.84 5.85 -15.77
CA ASN A 9 -5.59 5.10 -15.97
C ASN A 9 -4.34 5.83 -15.42
N ASN A 10 -4.50 7.06 -14.91
CA ASN A 10 -3.39 7.88 -14.45
C ASN A 10 -3.77 8.60 -13.14
N ASN A 11 -2.91 8.50 -12.13
CA ASN A 11 -3.16 9.14 -10.84
C ASN A 11 -3.26 10.67 -10.92
N LYS A 12 -2.62 11.31 -11.92
CA LYS A 12 -2.76 12.76 -12.15
C LYS A 12 -4.17 13.17 -12.58
N ALA A 13 -4.91 12.27 -13.23
CA ALA A 13 -6.29 12.55 -13.65
C ALA A 13 -7.27 12.63 -12.48
N TYR A 14 -6.92 12.05 -11.31
CA TYR A 14 -7.71 12.23 -10.09
C TYR A 14 -7.72 13.68 -9.62
N GLN A 15 -6.60 14.39 -9.78
CA GLN A 15 -6.54 15.80 -9.38
C GLN A 15 -7.47 16.64 -10.25
N VAL A 16 -7.48 16.41 -11.56
CA VAL A 16 -8.40 17.08 -12.49
C VAL A 16 -9.86 16.80 -12.14
N LEU A 17 -10.20 15.54 -11.82
CA LEU A 17 -11.57 15.21 -11.42
C LEU A 17 -11.98 15.90 -10.12
N LYS A 18 -11.04 16.05 -9.17
CA LYS A 18 -11.27 16.77 -7.93
C LYS A 18 -11.53 18.25 -8.20
N ASP A 19 -10.70 18.88 -9.03
CA ASP A 19 -10.86 20.29 -9.39
C ASP A 19 -12.21 20.53 -10.09
N LEU A 20 -12.65 19.60 -10.96
CA LEU A 20 -13.97 19.66 -11.60
C LEU A 20 -15.14 19.44 -10.63
N GLU A 21 -14.95 18.62 -9.60
CA GLU A 21 -15.93 18.40 -8.54
C GLU A 21 -16.06 19.64 -7.64
N ASP A 22 -14.95 20.30 -7.30
CA ASP A 22 -14.92 21.56 -6.55
C ASP A 22 -15.66 22.68 -7.31
N LEU A 23 -15.60 22.66 -8.64
CA LEU A 23 -16.35 23.55 -9.53
C LEU A 23 -17.81 23.13 -9.76
N ASN A 24 -18.28 22.03 -9.14
CA ASN A 24 -19.62 21.44 -9.32
C ASN A 24 -19.96 21.07 -10.78
N ILE A 25 -18.96 20.78 -11.62
CA ILE A 25 -19.16 20.38 -13.03
C ILE A 25 -19.45 18.89 -13.12
N VAL A 26 -18.76 18.09 -12.30
CA VAL A 26 -18.92 16.64 -12.21
C VAL A 26 -19.09 16.22 -10.76
N LYS A 27 -19.59 15.01 -10.55
CA LYS A 27 -19.69 14.40 -9.22
C LYS A 27 -19.24 12.95 -9.30
N VAL A 28 -18.31 12.54 -8.44
CA VAL A 28 -17.86 11.14 -8.39
C VAL A 28 -18.90 10.32 -7.62
N LEU A 29 -19.63 9.47 -8.32
CA LEU A 29 -20.72 8.67 -7.72
C LEU A 29 -20.21 7.42 -7.00
N LYS A 30 -19.14 6.78 -7.50
CA LYS A 30 -18.60 5.54 -6.94
C LYS A 30 -17.09 5.51 -7.13
N LYS A 31 -16.36 5.39 -6.03
CA LYS A 31 -14.91 5.22 -6.02
C LYS A 31 -14.57 3.82 -5.56
N THR A 32 -14.24 2.94 -6.49
CA THR A 32 -13.70 1.62 -6.16
C THR A 32 -12.19 1.78 -6.02
N VAL A 33 -11.72 2.10 -4.82
CA VAL A 33 -10.29 2.02 -4.52
C VAL A 33 -10.02 0.56 -4.21
N SER A 34 -9.09 -0.07 -4.92
CA SER A 34 -8.48 -1.31 -4.41
C SER A 34 -7.84 -0.94 -3.09
N THR A 35 -8.49 -1.30 -1.99
CA THR A 35 -7.84 -1.26 -0.69
C THR A 35 -6.78 -2.36 -0.75
N ASP A 36 -5.59 -2.00 -1.20
CA ASP A 36 -4.40 -2.79 -0.89
C ASP A 36 -4.30 -2.77 0.63
N LYS A 37 -4.93 -3.78 1.24
CA LYS A 37 -4.90 -4.01 2.67
C LYS A 37 -3.41 -4.09 3.01
N LYS A 38 -2.89 -3.11 3.77
CA LYS A 38 -1.53 -3.17 4.28
C LYS A 38 -1.42 -4.47 5.07
N LYS A 39 -0.61 -5.39 4.56
CA LYS A 39 -0.35 -6.66 5.25
C LYS A 39 0.32 -6.33 6.59
N SER A 40 -0.27 -6.82 7.66
CA SER A 40 0.29 -6.74 9.01
C SER A 40 1.09 -7.98 9.30
N ALA A 41 2.09 -7.89 10.19
CA ALA A 41 2.79 -9.06 10.72
C ALA A 41 1.82 -10.10 11.32
N HIS A 42 0.68 -9.64 11.86
CA HIS A 42 -0.36 -10.52 12.40
C HIS A 42 -1.04 -11.37 11.33
N ASP A 43 -1.03 -10.96 10.06
CA ASP A 43 -1.61 -11.73 8.96
C ASP A 43 -0.80 -13.01 8.66
N PHE A 44 0.40 -13.14 9.23
CA PHE A 44 1.30 -14.28 9.04
C PHE A 44 1.32 -15.27 10.22
N ILE A 45 0.54 -15.01 11.28
CA ILE A 45 0.46 -15.91 12.45
C ILE A 45 -0.05 -17.28 12.02
N GLY A 46 0.72 -18.34 12.31
CA GLY A 46 0.36 -19.73 12.00
C GLY A 46 0.64 -20.16 10.55
N LEU A 47 1.08 -19.25 9.68
CA LEU A 47 1.52 -19.59 8.31
C LEU A 47 3.02 -19.90 8.24
N ILE A 48 3.80 -19.39 9.18
CA ILE A 48 5.26 -19.59 9.27
C ILE A 48 5.53 -20.91 10.00
N SER A 49 6.26 -21.82 9.35
CA SER A 49 6.65 -23.09 9.96
C SER A 49 7.85 -22.92 10.90
N LYS A 50 8.15 -23.93 11.73
CA LYS A 50 9.30 -23.86 12.64
C LYS A 50 10.64 -23.73 11.90
N SER A 51 10.80 -24.44 10.78
CA SER A 51 12.02 -24.33 9.95
C SER A 51 12.16 -22.96 9.30
N ASP A 52 11.05 -22.32 8.94
CA ASP A 52 11.09 -20.95 8.41
C ASP A 52 11.51 -19.96 9.50
N MET A 53 11.07 -20.17 10.73
CA MET A 53 11.44 -19.35 11.88
C MET A 53 12.96 -19.43 12.18
N GLU A 54 13.54 -20.63 12.14
CA GLU A 54 14.99 -20.81 12.33
C GLU A 54 15.84 -20.09 11.27
N LEU A 55 15.37 -20.05 10.01
CA LEU A 55 16.02 -19.30 8.93
C LEU A 55 15.91 -17.78 9.15
N ILE A 56 14.75 -17.32 9.60
CA ILE A 56 14.51 -15.91 9.92
C ILE A 56 15.40 -15.48 11.09
N ASP A 57 15.46 -16.26 12.16
CA ASP A 57 16.26 -15.96 13.34
C ASP A 57 17.75 -15.88 13.00
N LYS A 58 18.25 -16.85 12.22
CA LYS A 58 19.64 -16.85 11.76
C LYS A 58 19.99 -15.62 10.92
N ALA A 59 19.10 -15.23 10.00
CA ALA A 59 19.30 -14.03 9.18
C ALA A 59 19.30 -12.74 10.02
N ILE A 60 18.44 -12.67 11.04
CA ILE A 60 18.40 -11.53 11.97
C ILE A 60 19.70 -11.45 12.78
N GLU A 61 20.22 -12.58 13.27
CA GLU A 61 21.47 -12.61 14.03
C GLU A 61 22.68 -12.20 13.18
N GLU A 62 22.78 -12.73 11.95
CA GLU A 62 23.86 -12.37 11.00
C GLU A 62 23.84 -10.88 10.62
N ASP A 63 22.65 -10.29 10.46
CA ASP A 63 22.50 -8.87 10.17
C ASP A 63 22.71 -7.99 11.42
N CYS A 64 22.33 -8.45 12.61
CA CYS A 64 22.58 -7.77 13.89
C CYS A 64 24.07 -7.54 14.16
N GLU A 65 24.93 -8.46 13.73
CA GLU A 65 26.39 -8.33 13.83
C GLU A 65 26.98 -7.30 12.84
N ASN A 66 26.21 -6.89 11.83
CA ASN A 66 26.62 -5.97 10.76
C ASN A 66 25.83 -4.65 10.76
N ILE A 67 25.06 -4.35 11.81
CA ILE A 67 24.32 -3.09 11.90
C ILE A 67 25.32 -1.92 12.01
N ASP A 68 25.48 -1.18 10.93
CA ASP A 68 26.17 0.11 10.92
C ASP A 68 25.33 1.14 11.69
N LEU A 69 25.67 1.34 12.97
CA LEU A 69 25.01 2.29 13.86
C LEU A 69 25.22 3.76 13.42
N ASP A 70 26.20 4.04 12.56
CA ASP A 70 26.51 5.39 12.07
C ASP A 70 25.84 5.69 10.71
N GLY A 71 25.23 4.70 10.05
CA GLY A 71 24.57 4.84 8.75
C GLY A 71 23.22 5.57 8.76
N TRP A 72 22.73 5.99 9.93
CA TRP A 72 21.44 6.69 10.11
C TRP A 72 21.55 8.22 10.16
N LYS A 73 22.72 8.78 9.83
CA LYS A 73 22.98 10.23 9.89
C LYS A 73 22.61 10.99 8.61
#